data_AF-X1HSP1-F1
#
_entry.id   AF-X1HSP1-F1
#
_cell.length_a   1.000
_cell.length_b   1.000
_cell.length_c   1.000
_cell.angle_alpha   90.00
_cell.angle_beta   90.00
_cell.angle_gamma   90.00
#
_symmetry.space_group_name_H-M   'P 1'
#
loop_
_entity.id
_entity.type
_entity.pdbx_description
1 polymer ?
#
loop_
_entity_poly.entity_id
_entity_poly.type
_entity_poly.pdbx_seq_one_letter_code
_entity_poly.pdbx_strand_id
1 'polypeptide(L)' 'MESKTPIVISKEDCHRCKELKDWLKEHNVRYVERDINDEEFVHELLHDDNFLKTFCDAEGCIVNTPVVIHKGKYWF' A
#
# COMPACT_ATOMS: atom_id res chain seq x y z
N MET A 1 -7.87 -9.35 17.21
CA MET A 1 -6.71 -8.51 17.59
C MET A 1 -6.33 -7.74 16.33
N GLU A 2 -6.91 -6.56 16.12
CA GLU A 2 -6.62 -5.76 14.91
C GLU A 2 -5.18 -5.27 14.96
N SER A 3 -4.39 -5.67 13.98
CA SER A 3 -3.04 -5.18 13.76
C SER A 3 -3.09 -3.66 13.52
N LYS A 4 -2.70 -2.86 14.52
CA LYS A 4 -2.67 -1.39 14.45
C LYS A 4 -1.59 -0.84 13.51
N THR A 5 -0.70 -1.71 13.02
CA THR A 5 0.47 -1.31 12.22
C THR A 5 0.03 -1.02 10.78
N PRO A 6 0.20 0.21 10.27
CA PRO A 6 -0.09 0.52 8.87
C PRO A 6 0.76 -0.31 7.91
N ILE A 7 0.19 -0.63 6.76
CA ILE A 7 0.92 -1.24 5.64
C ILE A 7 1.22 -0.14 4.63
N VAL A 8 2.47 -0.03 4.20
CA VAL A 8 2.90 0.86 3.12
C VAL A 8 3.16 0.00 1.90
N ILE A 9 2.33 0.18 0.88
CA ILE A 9 2.55 -0.39 -0.45
C ILE A 9 3.48 0.55 -1.20
N SER A 10 4.61 0.03 -1.65
CA SER A 10 5.59 0.75 -2.46
C SER A 10 6.05 -0.08 -3.65
N LYS A 11 6.88 0.52 -4.51
CA LYS A 11 7.62 -0.19 -5.56
C LYS A 11 9.06 0.29 -5.58
N GLU A 12 9.94 -0.51 -6.18
CA GLU A 12 11.28 -0.06 -6.53
C GLU A 12 11.24 1.17 -7.45
N ASP A 13 12.29 1.99 -7.38
CA ASP A 13 12.44 3.23 -8.15
C ASP A 13 11.26 4.22 -8.05
N CYS A 14 10.69 4.34 -6.84
CA CYS A 14 9.60 5.27 -6.54
C CYS A 14 10.08 6.40 -5.60
N HIS A 15 10.32 7.59 -6.17
CA HIS A 15 10.77 8.77 -5.41
C HIS A 15 9.85 9.10 -4.23
N ARG A 16 8.54 9.20 -4.48
CA ARG A 16 7.54 9.48 -3.45
C ARG A 16 7.47 8.41 -2.37
N CYS A 17 7.69 7.15 -2.73
CA CYS A 17 7.73 6.06 -1.77
C CYS A 17 8.92 6.21 -0.82
N LYS A 18 10.07 6.66 -1.34
CA LYS A 18 11.24 6.96 -0.51
C LYS A 18 10.95 8.12 0.44
N GLU A 19 10.41 9.24 -0.07
CA GLU A 19 10.05 10.40 0.76
C GLU A 19 9.11 10.02 1.91
N LEU A 20 8.07 9.22 1.64
CA LEU A 20 7.15 8.76 2.68
C LEU A 20 7.86 7.85 3.71
N LYS A 21 8.68 6.91 3.26
CA LYS A 21 9.41 5.99 4.16
C LYS A 21 10.41 6.75 5.04
N ASP A 22 11.11 7.73 4.48
CA ASP A 22 12.02 8.59 5.22
C ASP A 22 11.26 9.39 6.30
N TRP A 23 10.11 9.99 5.95
CA TRP A 23 9.24 10.68 6.90
C TRP A 23 8.74 9.76 8.03
N LEU A 24 8.25 8.57 7.69
CA LEU A 24 7.79 7.59 8.69
C LEU A 24 8.92 7.18 9.65
N LYS A 25 10.13 7.03 9.12
CA LYS A 25 11.33 6.70 9.91
C LYS A 25 11.73 7.85 10.83
N GLU A 26 11.75 9.09 10.35
CA GLU A 26 12.04 10.28 11.15
C GLU A 26 11.06 10.43 12.33
N HIS A 27 9.80 10.09 12.11
CA HIS A 27 8.75 10.15 13.12
C HIS A 27 8.59 8.87 13.97
N ASN A 28 9.49 7.89 13.82
CA ASN A 28 9.45 6.60 14.54
C ASN A 28 8.13 5.83 14.38
N VAL A 29 7.46 5.99 13.24
CA VAL A 29 6.22 5.28 12.92
C VAL A 29 6.57 3.89 12.42
N ARG A 30 6.13 2.85 13.13
CA ARG A 30 6.29 1.46 12.68
C ARG A 30 5.26 1.17 11.58
N TYR A 31 5.72 0.57 10.50
CA TYR A 31 4.88 0.13 9.39
C TYR A 31 5.38 -1.21 8.83
N VAL A 32 4.53 -1.88 8.05
CA VAL A 32 4.90 -3.06 7.25
C VAL A 32 5.02 -2.63 5.80
N GLU A 33 6.15 -2.90 5.15
CA GLU A 33 6.33 -2.64 3.72
C GLU A 33 5.83 -3.84 2.90
N ARG A 34 5.17 -3.55 1.78
CA ARG A 34 4.78 -4.52 0.75
C ARG A 34 5.11 -3.95 -0.63
N ASP A 35 5.66 -4.78 -1.50
CA ASP A 35 5.95 -4.37 -2.88
C ASP A 35 4.71 -4.65 -3.74
N ILE A 36 4.27 -3.66 -4.52
CA ILE A 36 3.16 -3.84 -5.48
C ILE A 36 3.54 -4.74 -6.67
N ASN A 37 4.82 -5.05 -6.85
CA ASN A 37 5.30 -5.99 -7.85
C ASN A 37 5.43 -7.44 -7.30
N ASP A 38 5.19 -7.65 -6.01
CA ASP A 38 5.14 -9.00 -5.42
C ASP A 38 3.85 -9.69 -5.85
N GLU A 39 3.97 -10.75 -6.66
CA GLU A 39 2.82 -11.45 -7.22
C GLU A 39 1.91 -12.05 -6.14
N GLU A 40 2.47 -12.64 -5.08
CA GLU A 40 1.67 -13.22 -3.99
C GLU A 40 0.85 -12.14 -3.30
N PHE A 41 1.46 -10.98 -3.01
CA PHE A 41 0.78 -9.84 -2.42
C PHE A 41 -0.29 -9.24 -3.35
N VAL A 42 -0.01 -9.12 -4.65
CA VAL A 42 -1.01 -8.66 -5.63
C VAL A 42 -2.19 -9.62 -5.67
N HIS A 43 -1.95 -10.93 -5.65
CA HIS A 43 -3.01 -11.94 -5.58
C HIS A 43 -3.85 -11.79 -4.31
N GLU A 44 -3.26 -11.43 -3.16
CA GLU A 44 -4.02 -11.11 -1.94
C GLU A 44 -4.90 -9.86 -2.14
N LEU A 45 -4.36 -8.79 -2.73
CA LEU A 45 -5.09 -7.54 -2.96
C LEU A 45 -6.28 -7.70 -3.91
N LEU A 46 -6.15 -8.55 -4.94
CA LEU A 46 -7.24 -8.84 -5.87
C LEU A 46 -8.41 -9.61 -5.23
N HIS A 47 -8.24 -10.14 -4.02
CA HIS A 47 -9.32 -10.71 -3.23
C HIS A 47 -9.91 -9.72 -2.20
N ASP A 48 -9.40 -8.49 -2.10
CA ASP A 48 -9.92 -7.45 -1.22
C ASP A 48 -10.94 -6.57 -1.97
N ASP A 49 -12.22 -6.68 -1.59
CA ASP A 49 -13.31 -5.91 -2.17
C ASP A 49 -13.10 -4.39 -2.10
N ASN A 50 -12.44 -3.88 -1.05
CA ASN A 50 -12.18 -2.45 -0.90
C ASN A 50 -11.06 -2.01 -1.83
N PHE A 51 -10.04 -2.86 -2.00
CA PHE A 51 -8.99 -2.62 -2.99
C PHE A 51 -9.58 -2.56 -4.39
N LEU A 52 -10.35 -3.57 -4.79
CA LEU A 52 -10.97 -3.63 -6.12
C LEU A 52 -11.83 -2.39 -6.39
N LYS A 53 -12.66 -1.97 -5.44
CA LYS A 53 -13.52 -0.77 -5.60
C LYS A 53 -12.74 0.53 -5.65
N THR A 54 -11.54 0.58 -5.07
CA THR A 54 -10.74 1.80 -4.97
C THR A 54 -9.80 1.96 -6.16
N PHE A 55 -9.23 0.86 -6.65
CA PHE A 55 -8.12 0.89 -7.62
C PHE A 55 -8.43 0.19 -8.94
N CYS A 56 -9.53 -0.55 -9.04
CA CYS A 56 -9.86 -1.31 -10.24
C CYS A 56 -11.17 -0.85 -10.89
N ASP A 57 -11.19 -0.84 -12.20
CA ASP A 57 -12.37 -0.58 -13.02
C ASP A 57 -12.47 -1.61 -14.18
N ALA A 58 -13.28 -1.31 -15.20
CA ALA A 58 -13.47 -2.19 -16.34
C ALA A 58 -12.22 -2.36 -17.23
N GLU A 59 -11.23 -1.47 -17.11
CA GLU A 59 -10.00 -1.46 -17.92
C GLU A 59 -8.83 -2.13 -17.19
N GLY A 60 -8.86 -2.20 -15.86
CA GLY A 60 -7.88 -2.91 -15.05
C GLY A 60 -7.70 -2.29 -13.66
N CYS A 61 -6.64 -2.69 -12.96
CA CYS A 61 -6.27 -2.13 -11.67
C CYS A 61 -5.08 -1.18 -11.82
N ILE A 62 -5.25 0.08 -11.41
CA ILE A 62 -4.19 1.08 -11.42
C ILE A 62 -3.87 1.50 -9.99
N VAL A 63 -2.66 1.16 -9.53
CA VAL A 63 -2.19 1.51 -8.19
C VAL A 63 -1.07 2.54 -8.30
N ASN A 64 -1.36 3.76 -7.88
CA ASN A 64 -0.35 4.80 -7.74
C ASN A 64 0.34 4.65 -6.38
N THR A 65 1.64 4.33 -6.37
CA THR A 65 2.42 4.20 -5.14
C THR A 65 3.06 5.53 -4.73
N PRO A 66 3.26 5.78 -3.41
CA PRO A 66 2.95 4.88 -2.29
C PRO A 66 1.46 4.88 -1.90
N VAL A 67 0.98 3.76 -1.37
CA VAL A 67 -0.36 3.66 -0.75
C VAL A 67 -0.22 3.21 0.69
N VAL A 68 -0.90 3.87 1.62
CA VAL A 68 -0.94 3.45 3.02
C VAL A 68 -2.28 2.79 3.33
N ILE A 69 -2.25 1.54 3.79
CA ILE A 69 -3.41 0.86 4.36
C ILE A 69 -3.37 1.03 5.87
N HIS A 70 -4.38 1.68 6.43
CA HIS A 70 -4.53 1.81 7.87
C HIS A 70 -5.99 1.71 8.28
N LYS A 71 -6.31 0.76 9.17
CA LYS A 71 -7.67 0.50 9.69
C LYS A 71 -8.71 0.30 8.58
N GLY A 72 -8.36 -0.52 7.58
CA GLY A 72 -9.23 -0.83 6.43
C GLY A 72 -9.46 0.32 5.47
N LYS A 73 -8.67 1.40 5.57
CA LYS A 73 -8.74 2.56 4.67
C LYS A 73 -7.43 2.72 3.91
N TYR A 74 -7.53 3.13 2.66
CA TYR A 74 -6.42 3.46 1.77
C TYR A 74 -6.18 4.97 1.74
N TRP A 75 -4.92 5.37 1.79
CA TRP A 75 -4.45 6.75 1.74
C TRP A 75 -3.38 6.89 0.66
N PHE A 76 -3.41 7.98 -0.12
CA PHE A 76 -2.56 8.26 -1.28
C PHE A 76 -2.06 9.71 -1.29
#